data_AF-A0A7R9IPJ6-F1
#
_entry.id   AF-A0A7R9IPJ6-F1
#
_cell.length_a   1.000
_cell.length_b   1.000
_cell.length_c   1.000
_cell.angle_alpha   90.00
_cell.angle_beta   90.00
_cell.angle_gamma   90.00
#
_symmetry.space_group_name_H-M   'P 1'
#
loop_
_entity.id
_entity.type
_entity.pdbx_description
1 polymer ?
#
loop_
_entity_poly.entity_id
_entity_poly.type
_entity_poly.pdbx_seq_one_letter_code
_entity_poly.pdbx_strand_id
1 'polypeptide(L)'
;MTSVFRIAVDPCGRLWVLDSGVVDTVDTVKQACPPQILVFDLTTDALIWRYRLPEDQLKEGSLFSNIAVDVRDGSCDDAHVYITDVWRFGLVVYKLRENRSWRITHHFFYPDPMAAQYELHGLTFSWTDGLFGLSLSPLDPKTGDRTLFFHPMSSFREFSVPTSVIRNETASDAHPDAFSPLGEPRYATKGQSSASAMDKRGVMFYNLVTRDSVGCWNSNQPGGYIPALQGVVAHSNVTLVFPNDLKIDHERRQSVWVLSNRLPVYLYSDLDPKEYNFRIMTAFVDEAAQGTVCDPNFMYVPSAEEHNIGSRLNCPF
;
A
#
# COMPACT_ATOMS: atom_id res chain seq x y z
N MET A 1 -24.60 -2.44 1.04
CA MET A 1 -23.25 -1.91 1.29
C MET A 1 -23.27 -1.45 2.72
N THR A 2 -22.35 -1.90 3.54
CA THR A 2 -22.39 -1.68 4.99
C THR A 2 -21.32 -0.69 5.44
N SER A 3 -20.04 -0.96 5.12
CA SER A 3 -18.92 -0.12 5.54
C SER A 3 -17.75 -0.26 4.56
N VAL A 4 -17.30 0.86 3.98
CA VAL A 4 -16.25 0.88 2.95
C VAL A 4 -15.06 1.67 3.45
N PHE A 5 -13.89 1.03 3.48
CA PHE A 5 -12.63 1.66 3.87
C PHE A 5 -11.87 2.26 2.70
N ARG A 6 -11.78 1.51 1.59
CA ARG A 6 -11.05 1.92 0.39
C ARG A 6 -11.74 1.46 -0.88
N ILE A 7 -11.45 2.21 -1.94
CA ILE A 7 -11.91 1.98 -3.30
C ILE A 7 -10.72 1.94 -4.27
N ALA A 8 -10.94 1.37 -5.43
CA ALA A 8 -10.01 1.43 -6.56
C ALA A 8 -10.80 1.68 -7.85
N VAL A 9 -10.25 2.50 -8.74
CA VAL A 9 -10.73 2.63 -10.11
C VAL A 9 -9.74 1.88 -10.99
N ASP A 10 -10.23 1.06 -11.91
CA ASP A 10 -9.39 0.36 -12.86
C ASP A 10 -9.32 1.10 -14.22
N PRO A 11 -8.40 0.71 -15.11
CA PRO A 11 -8.29 1.32 -16.44
C PRO A 11 -9.51 1.16 -17.35
N CYS A 12 -10.48 0.32 -16.96
CA CYS A 12 -11.70 0.04 -17.73
C CYS A 12 -12.87 0.93 -17.32
N GLY A 13 -12.65 1.93 -16.46
CA GLY A 13 -13.72 2.80 -15.97
C GLY A 13 -14.66 2.08 -15.00
N ARG A 14 -14.15 1.12 -14.22
CA ARG A 14 -14.92 0.44 -13.18
C ARG A 14 -14.46 0.88 -11.80
N LEU A 15 -15.42 1.19 -10.93
CA LEU A 15 -15.21 1.45 -9.52
C LEU A 15 -15.36 0.16 -8.72
N TRP A 16 -14.26 -0.27 -8.12
CA TRP A 16 -14.17 -1.42 -7.23
C TRP A 16 -14.27 -0.95 -5.78
N VAL A 17 -15.27 -1.46 -5.09
CA VAL A 17 -15.59 -1.10 -3.70
C VAL A 17 -15.46 -2.33 -2.84
N LEU A 18 -14.63 -2.22 -1.80
CA LEU A 18 -14.49 -3.25 -0.77
C LEU A 18 -15.38 -2.89 0.42
N ASP A 19 -16.48 -3.61 0.55
CA ASP A 19 -17.37 -3.52 1.70
C ASP A 19 -16.92 -4.53 2.76
N SER A 20 -16.40 -4.06 3.88
CA SER A 20 -15.87 -4.90 4.95
C SER A 20 -16.98 -5.63 5.70
N GLY A 21 -18.21 -5.09 5.68
CA GLY A 21 -19.32 -5.60 6.48
C GLY A 21 -19.18 -5.38 7.98
N VAL A 22 -18.12 -4.68 8.43
CA VAL A 22 -17.83 -4.40 9.84
C VAL A 22 -18.38 -3.02 10.23
N VAL A 23 -19.03 -2.94 11.38
CA VAL A 23 -19.49 -1.69 12.02
C VAL A 23 -18.89 -1.56 13.42
N ASP A 24 -18.95 -0.35 13.97
CA ASP A 24 -18.51 -0.03 15.34
C ASP A 24 -17.06 -0.44 15.65
N THR A 25 -16.13 -0.05 14.76
CA THR A 25 -14.72 -0.50 14.79
C THR A 25 -13.88 0.03 15.94
N VAL A 26 -14.43 0.90 16.79
CA VAL A 26 -13.72 1.56 17.90
C VAL A 26 -14.02 0.88 19.24
N ASP A 27 -15.29 0.57 19.52
CA ASP A 27 -15.72 0.04 20.81
C ASP A 27 -16.01 -1.47 20.74
N THR A 28 -17.06 -1.85 20.01
CA THR A 28 -17.53 -3.23 19.90
C THR A 28 -17.59 -3.64 18.43
N VAL A 29 -16.44 -4.04 17.89
CA VAL A 29 -16.30 -4.52 16.52
C VAL A 29 -17.37 -5.57 16.23
N LYS A 30 -18.26 -5.28 15.27
CA LYS A 30 -19.36 -6.17 14.91
C LYS A 30 -19.34 -6.45 13.41
N GLN A 31 -19.25 -7.74 13.06
CA GLN A 31 -19.49 -8.20 11.69
C GLN A 31 -20.99 -8.21 11.40
N ALA A 32 -21.51 -7.15 10.77
CA ALA A 32 -22.92 -7.02 10.44
C ALA A 32 -23.30 -7.75 9.14
N CYS A 33 -22.37 -7.87 8.20
CA CYS A 33 -22.55 -8.55 6.91
C CYS A 33 -21.27 -9.26 6.49
N PRO A 34 -21.31 -10.33 5.66
CA PRO A 34 -20.09 -10.87 5.05
C PRO A 34 -19.39 -9.82 4.17
N PRO A 35 -18.04 -9.77 4.17
CA PRO A 35 -17.29 -8.86 3.32
C PRO A 35 -17.49 -9.20 1.85
N GLN A 36 -17.54 -8.17 1.01
CA GLN A 36 -17.85 -8.31 -0.41
C GLN A 36 -17.15 -7.27 -1.28
N ILE A 37 -16.87 -7.66 -2.52
CA ILE A 37 -16.43 -6.80 -3.60
C ILE A 37 -17.67 -6.38 -4.38
N LEU A 38 -17.83 -5.08 -4.61
CA LEU A 38 -18.84 -4.50 -5.48
C LEU A 38 -18.14 -3.79 -6.63
N VAL A 39 -18.64 -3.97 -7.84
CA VAL A 39 -18.09 -3.30 -9.03
C VAL A 39 -19.19 -2.48 -9.68
N PHE A 40 -18.94 -1.19 -9.82
CA PHE A 40 -19.81 -0.25 -10.47
C PHE A 40 -19.18 0.22 -11.78
N ASP A 41 -20.00 0.35 -12.81
CA ASP A 41 -19.61 1.00 -14.05
C ASP A 41 -19.68 2.53 -13.86
N LEU A 42 -18.58 3.25 -14.07
CA LEU A 42 -18.51 4.70 -13.84
C LEU A 42 -19.23 5.54 -14.92
N THR A 43 -19.63 4.94 -16.03
CA THR A 43 -20.37 5.63 -17.09
C THR A 43 -21.86 5.59 -16.83
N THR A 44 -22.35 4.48 -16.28
CA THR A 44 -23.78 4.21 -16.08
C THR A 44 -24.23 4.27 -14.62
N ASP A 45 -23.29 4.43 -13.68
CA ASP A 45 -23.49 4.36 -12.23
C ASP A 45 -24.15 3.05 -11.76
N ALA A 46 -24.12 2.01 -12.59
CA ALA A 46 -24.80 0.75 -12.33
C ALA A 46 -23.87 -0.24 -11.61
N LEU A 47 -24.42 -0.98 -10.64
CA LEU A 47 -23.74 -2.14 -10.07
C LEU A 47 -23.71 -3.27 -11.12
N ILE A 48 -22.52 -3.56 -11.64
CA ILE A 48 -22.31 -4.58 -12.67
C ILE A 48 -21.80 -5.90 -12.11
N TRP A 49 -21.25 -5.91 -10.90
CA TRP A 49 -20.76 -7.14 -10.28
C TRP A 49 -20.81 -7.11 -8.76
N ARG A 50 -20.99 -8.29 -8.15
CA ARG A 50 -20.93 -8.50 -6.71
C ARG A 50 -20.32 -9.85 -6.42
N TYR A 51 -19.30 -9.87 -5.58
CA TYR A 51 -18.67 -11.10 -5.09
C TYR A 51 -18.59 -11.07 -3.57
N ARG A 52 -19.12 -12.09 -2.91
CA ARG A 52 -18.99 -12.26 -1.45
C ARG A 52 -17.78 -13.13 -1.18
N LEU A 53 -16.91 -12.72 -0.26
CA LEU A 53 -15.76 -13.53 0.12
C LEU A 53 -16.24 -14.83 0.80
N PRO A 54 -15.72 -16.00 0.40
CA PRO A 54 -16.06 -17.28 1.02
C PRO A 54 -15.70 -17.34 2.52
N GLU A 55 -16.52 -18.04 3.31
CA GLU A 55 -16.37 -18.10 4.78
C GLU A 55 -15.04 -18.70 5.24
N ASP A 56 -14.47 -19.65 4.49
CA ASP A 56 -13.19 -20.28 4.77
C ASP A 56 -11.99 -19.30 4.67
N GLN A 57 -12.19 -18.16 4.00
CA GLN A 57 -11.19 -17.10 3.84
C GLN A 57 -11.31 -16.02 4.92
N LEU A 58 -12.38 -16.06 5.71
CA LEU A 58 -12.67 -15.13 6.81
C LEU A 58 -12.08 -15.70 8.10
N LYS A 59 -11.24 -14.92 8.77
CA LYS A 59 -10.79 -15.23 10.13
C LYS A 59 -11.62 -14.44 11.12
N GLU A 60 -11.78 -14.98 12.33
CA GLU A 60 -12.49 -14.28 13.40
C GLU A 60 -11.79 -12.95 13.70
N GLY A 61 -12.51 -11.83 13.59
CA GLY A 61 -11.94 -10.49 13.75
C GLY A 61 -11.12 -9.99 12.56
N SER A 62 -11.29 -10.56 11.36
CA SER A 62 -10.76 -9.99 10.12
C SER A 62 -11.30 -8.59 9.85
N LEU A 63 -10.46 -7.74 9.26
CA LEU A 63 -10.89 -6.44 8.73
C LEU A 63 -10.27 -6.24 7.35
N PHE A 64 -11.10 -6.37 6.32
CA PHE A 64 -10.69 -6.15 4.94
C PHE A 64 -10.72 -4.64 4.65
N SER A 65 -9.54 -4.03 4.44
CA SER A 65 -9.39 -2.56 4.53
C SER A 65 -8.70 -1.89 3.33
N ASN A 66 -8.03 -2.66 2.47
CA ASN A 66 -7.43 -2.14 1.23
C ASN A 66 -7.69 -3.06 0.05
N ILE A 67 -7.74 -2.46 -1.15
CA ILE A 67 -8.02 -3.11 -2.43
C ILE A 67 -7.09 -2.54 -3.50
N ALA A 68 -6.43 -3.42 -4.25
CA ALA A 68 -5.68 -3.10 -5.46
C ALA A 68 -6.18 -3.98 -6.62
N VAL A 69 -6.28 -3.40 -7.82
CA VAL A 69 -6.85 -4.07 -9.01
C VAL A 69 -5.80 -4.13 -10.11
N ASP A 70 -5.48 -5.35 -10.56
CA ASP A 70 -4.58 -5.64 -11.66
C ASP A 70 -5.38 -6.06 -12.89
N VAL A 71 -5.48 -5.12 -13.83
CA VAL A 71 -5.95 -5.37 -15.19
C VAL A 71 -4.74 -5.27 -16.12
N ARG A 72 -4.58 -6.29 -16.99
CA ARG A 72 -3.49 -6.37 -17.96
C ARG A 72 -4.03 -6.26 -19.38
N ASP A 73 -3.27 -5.57 -20.22
CA ASP A 73 -3.48 -5.50 -21.67
C ASP A 73 -4.93 -5.14 -22.09
N GLY A 74 -5.63 -4.34 -21.27
CA GLY A 74 -7.03 -3.97 -21.51
C GLY A 74 -8.04 -5.12 -21.36
N SER A 75 -7.63 -6.29 -20.85
CA SER A 75 -8.49 -7.44 -20.61
C SER A 75 -9.34 -7.25 -19.36
N CYS A 76 -10.38 -6.42 -19.47
CA CYS A 76 -11.25 -6.04 -18.36
C CYS A 76 -11.94 -7.26 -17.71
N ASP A 77 -12.18 -8.33 -18.47
CA ASP A 77 -12.87 -9.53 -17.98
C ASP A 77 -11.95 -10.50 -17.19
N ASP A 78 -10.64 -10.25 -17.13
CA ASP A 78 -9.66 -11.05 -16.39
C ASP A 78 -8.88 -10.26 -15.33
N ALA A 79 -9.60 -9.38 -14.63
CA ALA A 79 -9.05 -8.64 -13.50
C ALA A 79 -8.66 -9.57 -12.35
N HIS A 80 -7.51 -9.29 -11.74
CA HIS A 80 -7.11 -9.87 -10.45
C HIS A 80 -7.15 -8.77 -9.40
N VAL A 81 -7.71 -9.09 -8.23
CA VAL A 81 -7.93 -8.12 -7.15
C VAL A 81 -7.22 -8.61 -5.90
N TYR A 82 -6.44 -7.75 -5.29
CA TYR A 82 -5.65 -8.01 -4.09
C TYR A 82 -6.28 -7.25 -2.92
N ILE A 83 -6.67 -7.97 -1.88
CA ILE A 83 -7.41 -7.42 -0.73
C ILE A 83 -6.63 -7.70 0.54
N THR A 84 -6.36 -6.67 1.33
CA THR A 84 -5.65 -6.84 2.60
C THR A 84 -6.62 -7.08 3.74
N ASP A 85 -6.25 -8.01 4.62
CA ASP A 85 -6.85 -8.21 5.92
C ASP A 85 -5.89 -7.68 6.98
N VAL A 86 -6.16 -6.47 7.47
CA VAL A 86 -5.21 -5.72 8.32
C VAL A 86 -5.08 -6.32 9.72
N TRP A 87 -6.16 -6.89 10.26
CA TRP A 87 -6.18 -7.44 11.63
C TRP A 87 -5.86 -8.94 11.69
N ARG A 88 -5.89 -9.64 10.55
CA ARG A 88 -5.50 -11.06 10.45
C ARG A 88 -4.44 -11.34 9.39
N PHE A 89 -3.69 -10.29 9.03
CA PHE A 89 -2.39 -10.33 8.36
C PHE A 89 -2.38 -11.22 7.11
N GLY A 90 -3.43 -11.12 6.29
CA GLY A 90 -3.62 -11.98 5.13
C GLY A 90 -3.88 -11.18 3.86
N LEU A 91 -3.54 -11.79 2.74
CA LEU A 91 -3.88 -11.28 1.42
C LEU A 91 -4.94 -12.19 0.81
N VAL A 92 -6.09 -11.65 0.42
CA VAL A 92 -7.06 -12.37 -0.41
C VAL A 92 -6.86 -11.96 -1.86
N VAL A 93 -6.73 -12.94 -2.74
CA VAL A 93 -6.64 -12.72 -4.18
C VAL A 93 -7.95 -13.20 -4.80
N TYR A 94 -8.61 -12.32 -5.56
CA TYR A 94 -9.82 -12.64 -6.32
C TYR A 94 -9.54 -12.56 -7.82
N LYS A 95 -9.99 -13.56 -8.57
CA LYS A 95 -9.89 -13.64 -10.03
C LYS A 95 -11.28 -13.52 -10.64
N LEU A 96 -11.51 -12.43 -11.36
CA LEU A 96 -12.82 -12.10 -11.93
C LEU A 96 -13.33 -13.18 -12.89
N ARG A 97 -12.46 -13.63 -13.81
CA ARG A 97 -12.83 -14.57 -14.89
C ARG A 97 -13.32 -15.92 -14.38
N GLU A 98 -12.74 -16.40 -13.28
CA GLU A 98 -13.12 -17.66 -12.64
C GLU A 98 -14.13 -17.48 -11.51
N ASN A 99 -14.44 -16.22 -11.17
CA ASN A 99 -15.26 -15.84 -10.03
C ASN A 99 -14.85 -16.55 -8.74
N ARG A 100 -13.54 -16.62 -8.49
CA ARG A 100 -12.95 -17.39 -7.39
C ARG A 100 -11.92 -16.55 -6.66
N SER A 101 -11.82 -16.73 -5.35
CA SER A 101 -10.76 -16.16 -4.53
C SER A 101 -10.08 -17.23 -3.68
N TRP A 102 -8.91 -16.88 -3.15
CA TRP A 102 -8.17 -17.66 -2.16
C TRP A 102 -7.44 -16.71 -1.21
N ARG A 103 -7.12 -17.22 -0.01
CA ARG A 103 -6.36 -16.47 1.00
C ARG A 103 -4.91 -16.95 1.03
N ILE A 104 -3.99 -16.01 0.99
CA ILE A 104 -2.56 -16.21 1.15
C ILE A 104 -2.15 -15.69 2.53
N THR A 105 -1.29 -16.45 3.21
CA THR A 105 -0.65 -16.06 4.47
C THR A 105 0.85 -16.10 4.31
N HIS A 106 1.55 -15.06 4.76
CA HIS A 106 3.00 -15.00 4.72
C HIS A 106 3.52 -14.22 5.93
N HIS A 107 4.70 -14.58 6.44
CA HIS A 107 5.26 -13.96 7.64
C HIS A 107 5.59 -12.46 7.44
N PHE A 108 5.82 -12.00 6.21
CA PHE A 108 5.98 -10.56 5.90
C PHE A 108 4.69 -9.74 5.99
N PHE A 109 3.52 -10.37 6.17
CA PHE A 109 2.26 -9.65 6.40
C PHE A 109 2.07 -9.23 7.85
N TYR A 110 2.89 -9.74 8.76
CA TYR A 110 2.77 -9.49 10.20
C TYR A 110 3.35 -8.12 10.56
N PRO A 111 2.77 -7.41 11.52
CA PRO A 111 3.35 -6.18 12.06
C PRO A 111 4.69 -6.47 12.74
N ASP A 112 5.61 -5.50 12.69
CA ASP A 112 6.81 -5.49 13.51
C ASP A 112 6.46 -4.97 14.91
N PRO A 113 6.62 -5.76 15.98
CA PRO A 113 6.34 -5.33 17.35
C PRO A 113 7.11 -4.08 17.77
N MET A 114 8.29 -3.83 17.19
CA MET A 114 9.11 -2.64 17.47
C MET A 114 8.63 -1.39 16.74
N ALA A 115 7.78 -1.53 15.73
CA ALA A 115 7.16 -0.43 15.00
C ALA A 115 5.68 -0.22 15.37
N ALA A 116 5.17 -0.98 16.34
CA ALA A 116 3.77 -0.90 16.80
C ALA A 116 3.46 0.33 17.66
N GLN A 117 4.48 1.05 18.14
CA GLN A 117 4.33 2.29 18.90
C GLN A 117 4.29 3.50 17.96
N TYR A 118 3.28 4.35 18.13
CA TYR A 118 3.08 5.57 17.35
C TYR A 118 3.14 6.78 18.26
N GLU A 119 3.78 7.84 17.75
CA GLU A 119 3.81 9.16 18.36
C GLU A 119 3.46 10.20 17.31
N LEU A 120 2.40 10.96 17.53
CA LEU A 120 1.91 11.93 16.58
C LEU A 120 1.24 13.10 17.29
N HIS A 121 1.75 14.31 17.11
CA HIS A 121 1.19 15.56 17.69
C HIS A 121 0.85 15.47 19.19
N GLY A 122 1.73 14.82 19.98
CA GLY A 122 1.54 14.64 21.43
C GLY A 122 0.67 13.45 21.83
N LEU A 123 0.07 12.75 20.87
CA LEU A 123 -0.60 11.47 21.12
C LEU A 123 0.40 10.33 21.08
N THR A 124 0.19 9.37 21.98
CA THR A 124 0.94 8.12 22.02
C THR A 124 -0.07 6.97 22.02
N PHE A 125 0.03 6.09 21.04
CA PHE A 125 -0.87 4.95 20.87
C PHE A 125 -0.14 3.79 20.25
N SER A 126 -0.74 2.60 20.32
CA SER A 126 -0.14 1.38 19.80
C SER A 126 -1.12 0.69 18.86
N TRP A 127 -0.68 0.43 17.63
CA TRP A 127 -1.42 -0.41 16.68
C TRP A 127 -0.57 -1.61 16.30
N THR A 128 -1.23 -2.74 16.11
CA THR A 128 -0.62 -3.97 15.58
C THR A 128 -1.19 -4.29 14.21
N ASP A 129 -1.43 -3.25 13.42
CA ASP A 129 -1.98 -3.39 12.08
C ASP A 129 -0.92 -4.01 11.16
N GLY A 130 -1.27 -5.17 10.57
CA GLY A 130 -0.42 -5.91 9.65
C GLY A 130 -0.57 -5.37 8.22
N LEU A 131 -0.55 -6.28 7.23
CA LEU A 131 -0.63 -5.98 5.80
C LEU A 131 -1.65 -4.88 5.49
N PHE A 132 -1.17 -3.76 4.93
CA PHE A 132 -1.96 -2.56 4.75
C PHE A 132 -1.75 -1.92 3.38
N GLY A 133 -0.54 -1.42 3.11
CA GLY A 133 -0.21 -0.77 1.84
C GLY A 133 -0.01 -1.80 0.74
N LEU A 134 -0.57 -1.52 -0.44
CA LEU A 134 -0.42 -2.32 -1.66
C LEU A 134 -0.14 -1.37 -2.82
N SER A 135 0.91 -1.63 -3.58
CA SER A 135 1.24 -0.87 -4.79
C SER A 135 1.69 -1.81 -5.90
N LEU A 136 1.02 -1.75 -7.05
CA LEU A 136 1.42 -2.51 -8.23
C LEU A 136 2.46 -1.75 -9.04
N SER A 137 3.52 -2.43 -9.47
CA SER A 137 4.44 -1.88 -10.46
C SER A 137 3.73 -1.64 -11.81
N PRO A 138 4.33 -0.82 -12.69
CA PRO A 138 4.07 -0.91 -14.12
C PRO A 138 4.23 -2.35 -14.61
N LEU A 139 3.56 -2.67 -15.72
CA LEU A 139 3.75 -3.94 -16.41
C LEU A 139 5.18 -3.99 -16.94
N ASP A 140 5.91 -5.06 -16.63
CA ASP A 140 7.21 -5.32 -17.22
C ASP A 140 7.02 -5.63 -18.71
N PRO A 141 7.58 -4.83 -19.64
CA PRO A 141 7.39 -5.04 -21.08
C PRO A 141 8.05 -6.31 -21.62
N LYS A 142 8.98 -6.93 -20.88
CA LYS A 142 9.67 -8.15 -21.29
C LYS A 142 8.93 -9.41 -20.82
N THR A 143 8.47 -9.40 -19.57
CA THR A 143 7.85 -10.59 -18.95
C THR A 143 6.33 -10.56 -18.98
N GLY A 144 5.72 -9.39 -19.16
CA GLY A 144 4.28 -9.21 -19.00
C GLY A 144 3.82 -9.38 -17.55
N ASP A 145 4.75 -9.38 -16.59
CA ASP A 145 4.43 -9.49 -15.17
C ASP A 145 4.43 -8.14 -14.44
N ARG A 146 3.86 -8.15 -13.23
CA ARG A 146 3.96 -7.03 -12.29
C ARG A 146 4.55 -7.51 -10.98
N THR A 147 5.18 -6.60 -10.26
CA THR A 147 5.53 -6.80 -8.87
C THR A 147 4.46 -6.14 -8.01
N LEU A 148 3.93 -6.87 -7.03
CA LEU A 148 3.14 -6.28 -5.96
C LEU A 148 4.09 -5.90 -4.83
N PHE A 149 4.22 -4.60 -4.60
CA PHE A 149 4.86 -4.07 -3.41
C PHE A 149 3.84 -3.97 -2.28
N PHE A 150 4.25 -4.34 -1.07
CA PHE A 150 3.37 -4.32 0.07
C PHE A 150 4.11 -4.11 1.39
N HIS A 151 3.40 -3.59 2.38
CA HIS A 151 3.92 -3.45 3.73
C HIS A 151 2.82 -3.55 4.79
N PRO A 152 3.16 -4.07 5.98
CA PRO A 152 2.38 -3.86 7.18
C PRO A 152 2.33 -2.38 7.56
N MET A 153 1.21 -1.91 8.12
CA MET A 153 1.09 -0.55 8.65
C MET A 153 2.11 -0.31 9.77
N SER A 154 2.21 -1.26 10.69
CA SER A 154 3.16 -1.24 11.80
C SER A 154 4.48 -1.87 11.37
N SER A 155 5.15 -1.24 10.41
CA SER A 155 6.47 -1.65 9.91
C SER A 155 7.18 -0.50 9.20
N PHE A 156 8.51 -0.52 9.19
CA PHE A 156 9.32 0.43 8.42
C PHE A 156 9.78 -0.15 7.07
N ARG A 157 9.46 -1.41 6.78
CA ARG A 157 9.96 -2.13 5.61
C ARG A 157 8.95 -2.16 4.48
N GLU A 158 9.46 -2.34 3.28
CA GLU A 158 8.69 -2.68 2.09
C GLU A 158 9.08 -4.09 1.65
N PHE A 159 8.10 -4.83 1.15
CA PHE A 159 8.27 -6.17 0.65
C PHE A 159 7.73 -6.24 -0.79
N SER A 160 8.10 -7.29 -1.49
CA SER A 160 7.68 -7.50 -2.87
C SER A 160 7.38 -8.95 -3.16
N VAL A 161 6.47 -9.18 -4.11
CA VAL A 161 6.21 -10.49 -4.67
C VAL A 161 5.81 -10.36 -6.15
N PRO A 162 6.33 -11.20 -7.05
CA PRO A 162 5.83 -11.28 -8.42
C PRO A 162 4.36 -11.69 -8.43
N THR A 163 3.54 -10.93 -9.14
CA THR A 163 2.09 -11.19 -9.21
C THR A 163 1.77 -12.51 -9.91
N SER A 164 2.62 -13.00 -10.82
CA SER A 164 2.51 -14.35 -11.40
C SER A 164 2.46 -15.48 -10.36
N VAL A 165 3.11 -15.29 -9.20
CA VAL A 165 3.08 -16.28 -8.09
C VAL A 165 1.74 -16.21 -7.34
N ILE A 166 1.30 -15.01 -6.95
CA ILE A 166 0.10 -14.86 -6.12
C ILE A 166 -1.22 -14.95 -6.91
N ARG A 167 -1.19 -14.81 -8.24
CA ARG A 167 -2.34 -15.04 -9.13
C ARG A 167 -2.65 -16.52 -9.35
N ASN A 168 -1.81 -17.42 -8.86
CA ASN A 168 -2.03 -18.86 -8.87
C ASN A 168 -2.12 -19.37 -7.43
N GLU A 169 -3.30 -19.84 -7.04
CA GLU A 169 -3.63 -20.33 -5.70
C GLU A 169 -2.59 -21.31 -5.13
N THR A 170 -2.11 -22.25 -5.94
CA THR A 170 -1.15 -23.27 -5.47
C THR A 170 0.30 -22.79 -5.48
N ALA A 171 0.62 -21.76 -6.26
CA ALA A 171 2.00 -21.32 -6.45
C ALA A 171 2.50 -20.49 -5.26
N SER A 172 1.63 -19.76 -4.55
CA SER A 172 2.02 -19.00 -3.36
C SER A 172 2.56 -19.89 -2.25
N ASP A 173 1.97 -21.08 -2.08
CA ASP A 173 2.39 -22.04 -1.05
C ASP A 173 3.61 -22.85 -1.51
N ALA A 174 3.73 -23.10 -2.82
CA ALA A 174 4.87 -23.82 -3.41
C ALA A 174 6.15 -22.95 -3.50
N HIS A 175 6.01 -21.62 -3.55
CA HIS A 175 7.12 -20.68 -3.73
C HIS A 175 7.12 -19.57 -2.66
N PRO A 176 7.23 -19.90 -1.37
CA PRO A 176 7.28 -18.89 -0.30
C PRO A 176 8.48 -17.93 -0.46
N ASP A 177 9.59 -18.42 -1.02
CA ASP A 177 10.80 -17.62 -1.26
C ASP A 177 10.64 -16.56 -2.38
N ALA A 178 9.51 -16.56 -3.09
CA ALA A 178 9.18 -15.50 -4.05
C ALA A 178 8.78 -14.18 -3.36
N PHE A 179 8.37 -14.25 -2.09
CA PHE A 179 8.20 -13.07 -1.26
C PHE A 179 9.58 -12.62 -0.76
N SER A 180 9.90 -11.34 -0.94
CA SER A 180 11.22 -10.82 -0.57
C SER A 180 11.11 -9.46 0.14
N PRO A 181 11.98 -9.18 1.12
CA PRO A 181 12.19 -7.80 1.55
C PRO A 181 12.77 -7.02 0.38
N LEU A 182 12.22 -5.84 0.11
CA LEU A 182 12.66 -5.02 -1.03
C LEU A 182 14.06 -4.41 -0.79
N GLY A 183 14.43 -4.23 0.48
CA GLY A 183 15.73 -3.73 0.91
C GLY A 183 15.73 -3.34 2.38
N GLU A 184 16.35 -2.20 2.67
CA GLU A 184 16.46 -1.64 4.02
C GLU A 184 15.16 -0.96 4.48
N PRO A 185 14.96 -0.75 5.80
CA PRO A 185 13.86 0.06 6.30
C PRO A 185 13.83 1.46 5.70
N ARG A 186 12.64 2.03 5.48
CA ARG A 186 12.44 3.42 5.01
C ARG A 186 13.23 4.43 5.83
N TYR A 187 13.12 4.29 7.14
CA TYR A 187 13.83 5.07 8.14
C TYR A 187 14.19 4.16 9.30
N ALA A 188 15.24 4.53 10.05
CA ALA A 188 15.61 3.83 11.28
C ALA A 188 14.49 3.89 12.34
N THR A 189 13.73 4.99 12.38
CA THR A 189 12.57 5.18 13.27
C THR A 189 11.48 5.98 12.56
N LYS A 190 10.24 5.85 13.03
CA LYS A 190 9.07 6.60 12.51
C LYS A 190 8.89 6.41 10.99
N GLY A 191 9.12 5.19 10.49
CA GLY A 191 9.00 4.83 9.09
C GLY A 191 7.67 4.14 8.73
N GLN A 192 6.67 4.18 9.63
CA GLN A 192 5.36 3.58 9.36
C GLN A 192 4.72 4.25 8.15
N SER A 193 4.08 3.43 7.31
CA SER A 193 3.46 3.88 6.08
C SER A 193 2.04 3.34 5.97
N SER A 194 1.13 4.20 5.50
CA SER A 194 -0.26 3.82 5.22
C SER A 194 -0.42 3.37 3.76
N ALA A 195 -1.14 4.11 2.94
CA ALA A 195 -1.29 3.80 1.53
C ALA A 195 -0.04 4.17 0.71
N SER A 196 0.20 3.38 -0.33
CA SER A 196 1.19 3.62 -1.37
C SER A 196 0.60 3.36 -2.76
N ALA A 197 1.19 3.98 -3.77
CA ALA A 197 0.87 3.73 -5.18
C ALA A 197 2.08 4.08 -6.05
N MET A 198 2.18 3.47 -7.22
CA MET A 198 3.29 3.68 -8.16
C MET A 198 2.79 4.22 -9.49
N ASP A 199 3.48 5.23 -10.01
CA ASP A 199 3.17 5.81 -11.32
C ASP A 199 3.66 4.90 -12.46
N LYS A 200 3.26 5.21 -13.70
CA LYS A 200 3.67 4.42 -14.87
C LYS A 200 5.17 4.48 -15.19
N ARG A 201 5.92 5.39 -14.55
CA ARG A 201 7.37 5.54 -14.71
C ARG A 201 8.14 4.73 -13.66
N GLY A 202 7.46 4.09 -12.70
CA GLY A 202 8.09 3.32 -11.63
C GLY A 202 8.43 4.12 -10.38
N VAL A 203 7.88 5.33 -10.23
CA VAL A 203 8.03 6.12 -9.00
C VAL A 203 6.89 5.75 -8.05
N MET A 204 7.23 5.12 -6.93
CA MET A 204 6.32 4.87 -5.82
C MET A 204 6.21 6.11 -4.95
N PHE A 205 5.00 6.45 -4.56
CA PHE A 205 4.68 7.42 -3.52
C PHE A 205 4.01 6.70 -2.36
N TYR A 206 4.32 7.10 -1.13
CA TYR A 206 3.79 6.47 0.07
C TYR A 206 3.61 7.49 1.20
N ASN A 207 2.62 7.28 2.04
CA ASN A 207 2.26 8.19 3.11
C ASN A 207 3.02 7.86 4.40
N LEU A 208 3.83 8.79 4.92
CA LEU A 208 4.57 8.65 6.17
C LEU A 208 3.76 9.20 7.34
N VAL A 209 2.99 8.32 7.98
CA VAL A 209 1.95 8.70 8.95
C VAL A 209 2.46 9.29 10.27
N THR A 210 3.71 9.02 10.63
CA THR A 210 4.36 9.54 11.85
C THR A 210 5.33 10.69 11.57
N ARG A 211 5.35 11.18 10.32
CA ARG A 211 6.29 12.21 9.86
C ARG A 211 5.61 13.34 9.08
N ASP A 212 4.30 13.47 9.16
CA ASP A 212 3.51 14.49 8.48
C ASP A 212 3.85 14.68 6.98
N SER A 213 4.16 13.59 6.27
CA SER A 213 4.78 13.67 4.94
C SER A 213 4.32 12.60 3.96
N VAL A 214 4.60 12.89 2.68
CA VAL A 214 4.51 11.94 1.57
C VAL A 214 5.94 11.67 1.09
N GLY A 215 6.34 10.41 1.18
CA GLY A 215 7.62 9.93 0.69
C GLY A 215 7.54 9.45 -0.76
N CYS A 216 8.70 9.24 -1.37
CA CYS A 216 8.82 8.65 -2.69
C CYS A 216 10.01 7.69 -2.77
N TRP A 217 9.97 6.79 -3.75
CA TRP A 217 11.07 5.92 -4.14
C TRP A 217 10.96 5.59 -5.63
N ASN A 218 12.07 5.61 -6.35
CA ASN A 218 12.09 5.28 -7.78
C ASN A 218 12.67 3.87 -7.98
N SER A 219 11.84 2.95 -8.48
CA SER A 219 12.21 1.53 -8.63
C SER A 219 13.28 1.26 -9.68
N ASN A 220 13.59 2.25 -10.53
CA ASN A 220 14.63 2.13 -11.56
C ASN A 220 16.01 2.55 -11.05
N GLN A 221 16.12 3.05 -9.81
CA GLN A 221 17.41 3.43 -9.24
C GLN A 221 18.25 2.17 -8.93
N PRO A 222 19.51 2.10 -9.38
CA PRO A 222 20.32 0.89 -9.30
C PRO A 222 20.75 0.51 -7.87
N GLY A 223 20.75 1.47 -6.93
CA GLY A 223 21.11 1.22 -5.53
C GLY A 223 20.01 0.52 -4.71
N GLY A 224 18.89 0.14 -5.35
CA GLY A 224 17.82 -0.60 -4.71
C GLY A 224 16.98 0.24 -3.73
N TYR A 225 16.44 -0.41 -2.71
CA TYR A 225 15.59 0.21 -1.71
C TYR A 225 16.38 0.47 -0.43
N ILE A 226 17.01 1.64 -0.36
CA ILE A 226 17.83 2.10 0.77
C ILE A 226 17.38 3.52 1.21
N PRO A 227 17.61 3.94 2.47
CA PRO A 227 17.19 5.25 2.96
C PRO A 227 17.70 6.43 2.11
N ALA A 228 18.93 6.32 1.58
CA ALA A 228 19.54 7.37 0.76
C ALA A 228 18.83 7.61 -0.60
N LEU A 229 18.04 6.64 -1.06
CA LEU A 229 17.28 6.70 -2.32
C LEU A 229 15.78 6.92 -2.08
N GLN A 230 15.42 7.34 -0.87
CA GLN A 230 14.06 7.71 -0.52
C GLN A 230 13.95 9.21 -0.33
N GLY A 231 13.01 9.82 -1.04
CA GLY A 231 12.75 11.25 -1.00
C GLY A 231 11.49 11.59 -0.20
N VAL A 232 11.33 12.87 0.14
CA VAL A 232 10.09 13.44 0.67
C VAL A 232 9.60 14.48 -0.33
N VAL A 233 8.39 14.30 -0.85
CA VAL A 233 7.81 15.19 -1.89
C VAL A 233 6.90 16.25 -1.28
N ALA A 234 6.37 16.00 -0.09
CA ALA A 234 5.57 16.96 0.66
C ALA A 234 5.71 16.72 2.15
N HIS A 235 5.73 17.79 2.93
CA HIS A 235 5.76 17.75 4.39
C HIS A 235 5.00 18.94 4.97
N SER A 236 4.06 18.69 5.90
CA SER A 236 3.28 19.73 6.55
C SER A 236 2.57 19.19 7.79
N ASN A 237 2.99 19.65 8.96
CA ASN A 237 2.35 19.33 10.24
C ASN A 237 0.92 19.91 10.39
N VAL A 238 0.45 20.72 9.43
CA VAL A 238 -0.91 21.26 9.42
C VAL A 238 -1.81 20.49 8.47
N THR A 239 -1.32 20.18 7.26
CA THR A 239 -2.15 19.62 6.19
C THR A 239 -2.00 18.11 6.03
N LEU A 240 -0.87 17.54 6.46
CA LEU A 240 -0.55 16.12 6.37
C LEU A 240 -0.47 15.48 7.75
N VAL A 241 -1.36 15.84 8.70
CA VAL A 241 -1.35 15.32 10.07
C VAL A 241 -1.41 13.79 10.12
N PHE A 242 -2.32 13.17 9.36
CA PHE A 242 -2.35 11.72 9.20
C PHE A 242 -2.72 11.37 7.75
N PRO A 243 -1.74 11.31 6.84
CA PRO A 243 -1.98 10.95 5.44
C PRO A 243 -2.36 9.46 5.40
N ASN A 244 -3.64 9.18 5.14
CA ASN A 244 -4.25 7.86 5.36
C ASN A 244 -4.41 7.08 4.05
N ASP A 245 -4.84 7.75 2.99
CA ASP A 245 -4.97 7.12 1.67
C ASP A 245 -4.17 7.89 0.61
N LEU A 246 -3.71 7.16 -0.39
CA LEU A 246 -2.94 7.67 -1.51
C LEU A 246 -3.32 6.90 -2.77
N LYS A 247 -3.56 7.62 -3.86
CA LYS A 247 -3.87 7.04 -5.16
C LYS A 247 -3.09 7.76 -6.25
N ILE A 248 -2.84 7.06 -7.34
CA ILE A 248 -2.38 7.66 -8.58
C ILE A 248 -3.48 7.42 -9.61
N ASP A 249 -3.89 8.48 -10.30
CA ASP A 249 -4.94 8.39 -11.31
C ASP A 249 -4.43 7.74 -12.61
N HIS A 250 -5.37 7.42 -13.49
CA HIS A 250 -5.09 6.80 -14.80
C HIS A 250 -4.99 7.84 -15.92
N GLU A 251 -4.84 9.13 -15.57
CA GLU A 251 -4.78 10.21 -16.54
C GLU A 251 -3.49 10.16 -17.37
N ARG A 252 -3.51 10.78 -18.55
CA ARG A 252 -2.32 10.83 -19.42
C ARG A 252 -1.15 11.50 -18.70
N ARG A 253 -1.40 12.58 -17.97
CA ARG A 253 -0.46 13.19 -17.03
C ARG A 253 -0.95 12.84 -15.63
N GLN A 254 -0.32 11.83 -15.03
CA GLN A 254 -0.83 11.27 -13.78
C GLN A 254 -0.70 12.25 -12.63
N SER A 255 -1.68 12.25 -11.74
CA SER A 255 -1.61 12.97 -10.47
C SER A 255 -1.57 11.99 -9.31
N VAL A 256 -0.80 12.36 -8.28
CA VAL A 256 -0.91 11.71 -6.97
C VAL A 256 -1.99 12.44 -6.18
N TRP A 257 -2.87 11.66 -5.55
CA TRP A 257 -3.96 12.13 -4.70
C TRP A 257 -3.73 11.62 -3.29
N VAL A 258 -3.79 12.50 -2.31
CA VAL A 258 -3.54 12.17 -0.90
C VAL A 258 -4.74 12.61 -0.06
N LEU A 259 -5.33 11.66 0.66
CA LEU A 259 -6.30 11.92 1.71
C LEU A 259 -5.57 12.00 3.04
N SER A 260 -5.52 13.18 3.65
CA SER A 260 -5.08 13.34 5.02
C SER A 260 -6.26 13.62 5.92
N ASN A 261 -6.31 12.93 7.06
CA ASN A 261 -7.30 13.16 8.09
C ASN A 261 -6.60 13.28 9.45
N ARG A 262 -7.39 13.25 10.53
CA ARG A 262 -6.91 13.26 11.90
C ARG A 262 -7.38 12.03 12.66
N LEU A 263 -7.28 10.86 12.02
CA LEU A 263 -7.78 9.59 12.57
C LEU A 263 -7.27 9.31 14.00
N PRO A 264 -5.96 9.43 14.32
CA PRO A 264 -5.52 9.21 15.70
C PRO A 264 -6.12 10.20 16.70
N VAL A 265 -6.32 11.46 16.30
CA VAL A 265 -6.98 12.47 17.15
C VAL A 265 -8.43 12.09 17.39
N TYR A 266 -9.15 11.62 16.38
CA TYR A 266 -10.53 11.13 16.52
C TYR A 266 -10.65 9.91 17.44
N LEU A 267 -9.66 9.01 17.42
CA LEU A 267 -9.70 7.78 18.21
C LEU A 267 -9.26 7.97 19.67
N TYR A 268 -8.34 8.91 19.93
CA TYR A 268 -7.67 9.04 21.23
C TYR A 268 -7.82 10.42 21.88
N SER A 269 -8.61 11.29 21.27
CA SER A 269 -8.91 12.65 21.72
C SER A 269 -10.22 13.12 21.05
N ASP A 270 -10.44 14.42 21.00
CA ASP A 270 -11.57 15.04 20.32
C ASP A 270 -11.11 15.83 19.09
N LEU A 271 -11.86 15.71 17.99
CA LEU A 271 -11.68 16.59 16.83
C LEU A 271 -12.22 17.98 17.15
N ASP A 272 -11.44 19.04 16.84
CA ASP A 272 -11.96 20.40 16.88
C ASP A 272 -12.84 20.67 15.63
N PRO A 273 -14.16 20.90 15.78
CA PRO A 273 -15.03 21.18 14.65
C PRO A 273 -14.74 22.52 13.95
N LYS A 274 -13.93 23.40 14.56
CA LYS A 274 -13.52 24.68 13.97
C LYS A 274 -12.32 24.55 13.05
N GLU A 275 -11.64 23.41 13.05
CA GLU A 275 -10.49 23.15 12.18
C GLU A 275 -10.83 22.25 10.99
N TYR A 276 -10.03 22.35 9.94
CA TYR A 276 -10.11 21.41 8.82
C TYR A 276 -9.52 20.05 9.23
N ASN A 277 -10.40 19.09 9.56
CA ASN A 277 -10.00 17.75 10.02
C ASN A 277 -9.73 16.76 8.88
N PHE A 278 -10.20 17.05 7.66
CA PHE A 278 -10.08 16.19 6.48
C PHE A 278 -9.62 17.03 5.29
N ARG A 279 -8.65 16.52 4.52
CA ARG A 279 -8.08 17.19 3.34
C ARG A 279 -7.83 16.18 2.24
N ILE A 280 -8.21 16.56 1.02
CA ILE A 280 -7.78 15.88 -0.21
C ILE A 280 -6.84 16.85 -0.92
N MET A 281 -5.63 16.38 -1.23
CA MET A 281 -4.58 17.16 -1.89
C MET A 281 -4.12 16.41 -3.13
N THR A 282 -3.61 17.15 -4.11
CA THR A 282 -3.08 16.55 -5.33
C THR A 282 -1.92 17.35 -5.89
N ALA A 283 -1.06 16.66 -6.61
CA ALA A 283 0.02 17.22 -7.43
C ALA A 283 0.26 16.29 -8.62
N PHE A 284 0.79 16.82 -9.72
CA PHE A 284 1.24 15.95 -10.81
C PHE A 284 2.46 15.14 -10.36
N VAL A 285 2.52 13.86 -10.73
CA VAL A 285 3.60 12.95 -10.29
C VAL A 285 4.97 13.36 -10.82
N ASP A 286 5.02 14.08 -11.94
CA ASP A 286 6.26 14.60 -12.51
C ASP A 286 6.80 15.79 -11.71
N GLU A 287 5.93 16.75 -11.38
CA GLU A 287 6.25 17.90 -10.53
C GLU A 287 6.60 17.47 -9.10
N ALA A 288 5.84 16.55 -8.51
CA ALA A 288 6.06 16.09 -7.14
C ALA A 288 7.42 15.41 -6.95
N ALA A 289 7.87 14.61 -7.93
CA ALA A 289 9.16 13.93 -7.86
C ALA A 289 10.34 14.84 -8.25
N GLN A 290 10.08 15.95 -8.94
CA GLN A 290 11.13 16.80 -9.52
C GLN A 290 12.08 17.33 -8.46
N GLY A 291 13.39 17.24 -8.73
CA GLY A 291 14.43 17.74 -7.81
C GLY A 291 14.63 16.90 -6.54
N THR A 292 13.96 15.76 -6.41
CA THR A 292 14.20 14.76 -5.37
C THR A 292 15.05 13.61 -5.90
N VAL A 293 15.52 12.74 -5.01
CA VAL A 293 16.21 11.48 -5.38
C VAL A 293 15.31 10.51 -6.16
N CYS A 294 14.00 10.75 -6.18
CA CYS A 294 13.01 9.93 -6.89
C CYS A 294 12.77 10.41 -8.33
N ASP A 295 13.29 11.57 -8.73
CA ASP A 295 13.16 12.07 -10.10
C ASP A 295 13.73 11.01 -11.07
N PRO A 296 12.99 10.61 -12.12
CA PRO A 296 13.53 9.71 -13.15
C PRO A 296 14.82 10.19 -13.82
N ASN A 297 15.12 11.49 -13.78
CA ASN A 297 16.36 12.06 -14.30
C ASN A 297 17.49 12.14 -13.27
N PHE A 298 17.23 11.82 -12.01
CA PHE A 298 18.25 11.78 -10.97
C PHE A 298 19.15 10.56 -11.17
N MET A 299 20.47 10.76 -11.27
CA MET A 299 21.45 9.67 -11.29
C MET A 299 22.19 9.61 -9.97
N TYR A 300 22.01 8.51 -9.23
CA TYR A 300 22.83 8.24 -8.06
C TYR A 300 24.26 7.89 -8.47
N VAL A 301 25.24 8.63 -7.92
CA VAL A 301 26.66 8.32 -8.05
C VAL A 301 27.15 7.89 -6.67
N PRO A 302 27.44 6.59 -6.44
CA PRO A 302 28.00 6.14 -5.17
C PRO A 302 29.32 6.86 -4.88
N SER A 303 29.54 7.31 -3.64
CA SER A 303 30.81 7.92 -3.27
C SER A 303 31.92 6.86 -3.24
N ALA A 304 33.14 7.24 -3.62
CA ALA A 304 34.29 6.32 -3.73
C ALA A 304 34.72 5.67 -2.39
N GLU A 305 34.15 6.09 -1.26
CA GLU A 305 34.48 5.57 0.07
C GLU A 305 33.76 4.24 0.39
N GLU A 306 32.65 3.91 -0.30
CA GLU A 306 31.93 2.64 -0.08
C GLU A 306 32.65 1.42 -0.67
N HIS A 307 33.62 1.62 -1.57
CA HIS A 307 34.42 0.53 -2.15
C HIS A 307 35.50 -0.04 -1.22
N ASN A 308 35.81 0.62 -0.09
CA ASN A 308 36.97 0.26 0.74
C ASN A 308 36.65 -0.49 2.04
N ILE A 309 35.39 -0.84 2.30
CA ILE A 309 35.02 -1.58 3.52
C ILE A 309 35.09 -3.11 3.31
N GLY A 310 35.22 -3.58 2.06
CA GLY A 310 35.25 -5.02 1.72
C GLY A 310 36.61 -5.73 1.72
N SER A 311 37.74 -5.05 2.02
CA SER A 311 39.09 -5.63 1.79
C SER A 311 40.04 -5.62 2.98
N ARG A 312 39.55 -5.48 4.22
CA ARG A 312 40.39 -5.63 5.43
C ARG A 312 39.86 -6.67 6.42
N LEU A 313 39.90 -7.93 6.01
CA LEU A 313 39.98 -9.08 6.92
C LEU A 313 41.12 -9.99 6.45
N ASN A 314 42.36 -9.59 6.77
CA ASN A 314 43.50 -10.51 6.81
C ASN A 314 43.84 -10.74 8.29
N CYS A 315 43.36 -11.85 8.85
CA CYS A 315 43.95 -12.42 10.06
C CYS A 315 45.13 -13.29 9.65
N PRO A 316 46.34 -13.11 10.21
CA PRO A 316 47.33 -14.16 10.25
C PRO A 316 47.01 -15.14 11.39
N PHE A 317 47.45 -16.39 11.22
CA PHE A 317 47.31 -17.53 12.12
C PHE A 317 47.69 -17.25 13.58
#